data_AF-A0A7Y3XWU8-F1
#
_entry.id   AF-A0A7Y3XWU8-F1
#
_cell.length_a   1.000
_cell.length_b   1.000
_cell.length_c   1.000
_cell.angle_alpha   90.00
_cell.angle_beta   90.00
_cell.angle_gamma   90.00
#
_symmetry.space_group_name_H-M   'P 1'
#
loop_
_entity.id
_entity.type
_entity.pdbx_description
1 polymer ?
#
loop_
_entity_poly.entity_id
_entity_poly.type
_entity_poly.pdbx_seq_one_letter_code
_entity_poly.pdbx_strand_id
1 'polypeptide(L)'
;MSKNLSELSGRKGLTNNLFEKMGDAAKETGTPSEERLNELSEEFLIGKASTYGTTTFYDFTKPENKNKKVYICNGSACVCAGTQQKVKETLLKQFTENEIGHMTCLGRCYENSAFHYQGKNFSGQDMLHFKKENLIQNNLLNYNIKATTPLLTIPYSGFENHYALLKKALNQTPDELLSEIKKSNLRGRGGAGFPMGFKWEACKNENNNTKFIICNADEGDPGAYSDRYLLEQRPHSVLFGMMVAGYITGA
;
A
#
# COMPACT_ATOMS: atom_id res chain seq x y z
N MET A 1 -28.63 -4.24 -21.55
CA MET A 1 -27.56 -4.39 -20.53
C MET A 1 -27.03 -3.00 -20.25
N SER A 2 -27.15 -2.53 -19.01
CA SER A 2 -26.71 -1.17 -18.64
C SER A 2 -25.24 -1.00 -19.00
N LYS A 3 -24.91 0.08 -19.71
CA LYS A 3 -23.52 0.55 -19.82
C LYS A 3 -23.08 0.90 -18.39
N ASN A 4 -22.41 -0.08 -17.81
CA ASN A 4 -21.76 -0.21 -16.51
C ASN A 4 -22.05 0.84 -15.42
N LEU A 5 -22.62 0.35 -14.31
CA LEU A 5 -22.56 0.99 -12.98
C LEU A 5 -21.12 1.43 -12.61
N SER A 6 -20.10 0.76 -13.15
CA SER A 6 -18.68 1.09 -12.96
C SER A 6 -18.28 2.48 -13.48
N GLU A 7 -18.97 3.03 -14.49
CA GLU A 7 -18.71 4.40 -14.94
C GLU A 7 -19.32 5.44 -13.98
N LEU A 8 -20.32 5.05 -13.17
CA LEU A 8 -21.03 5.97 -12.28
C LEU A 8 -20.16 6.40 -11.10
N SER A 9 -19.34 5.50 -10.55
CA SER A 9 -18.44 5.82 -9.43
C SER A 9 -17.33 6.80 -9.83
N GLY A 10 -16.89 6.76 -11.09
CA GLY A 10 -15.88 7.67 -11.65
C GLY A 10 -16.41 9.07 -12.02
N ARG A 11 -17.73 9.30 -11.99
CA ARG A 11 -18.34 10.58 -12.43
C ARG A 11 -17.89 11.79 -11.62
N LYS A 12 -17.54 11.58 -10.36
CA LYS A 12 -17.12 12.65 -9.46
C LYS A 12 -15.61 12.93 -9.49
N GLY A 13 -14.90 12.30 -10.41
CA GLY A 13 -13.45 12.46 -10.58
C GLY A 13 -12.64 11.72 -9.52
N LEU A 14 -11.32 11.94 -9.53
CA LEU A 14 -10.38 11.23 -8.66
C LEU A 14 -10.44 11.70 -7.20
N THR A 15 -10.77 12.97 -6.95
CA THR A 15 -10.71 13.62 -5.63
C THR A 15 -11.98 13.47 -4.79
N ASN A 16 -13.05 12.94 -5.37
CA ASN A 16 -14.33 12.75 -4.69
C ASN A 16 -14.91 11.39 -5.04
N ASN A 17 -14.12 10.34 -4.82
CA ASN A 17 -14.49 8.98 -5.16
C ASN A 17 -15.19 8.26 -4.00
N LEU A 18 -15.99 7.25 -4.35
CA LEU A 18 -16.78 6.49 -3.38
C LEU A 18 -15.91 5.83 -2.30
N PHE A 19 -14.75 5.29 -2.69
CA PHE A 19 -13.88 4.56 -1.78
C PHE A 19 -13.33 5.45 -0.66
N GLU A 20 -12.86 6.66 -1.00
CA GLU A 20 -12.43 7.66 -0.02
C GLU A 20 -13.58 8.07 0.91
N LYS A 21 -14.79 8.29 0.38
CA LYS A 21 -15.94 8.66 1.20
C LYS A 21 -16.36 7.57 2.17
N MET A 22 -16.24 6.30 1.78
CA MET A 22 -16.49 5.16 2.66
C MET A 22 -15.40 5.07 3.74
N GLY A 23 -14.14 5.30 3.39
CA GLY A 23 -13.04 5.37 4.35
C GLY A 23 -13.23 6.51 5.36
N ASP A 24 -13.60 7.70 4.90
CA ASP A 24 -13.92 8.86 5.74
C ASP A 24 -15.04 8.56 6.74
N ALA A 25 -16.11 7.92 6.26
CA ALA A 25 -17.24 7.52 7.09
C ALA A 25 -16.88 6.47 8.17
N ALA A 26 -15.77 5.75 7.99
CA ALA A 26 -15.31 4.75 8.96
C ALA A 26 -14.34 5.30 10.01
N LYS A 27 -13.80 6.52 9.85
CA LYS A 27 -12.68 7.05 10.66
C LYS A 27 -12.94 7.05 12.16
N GLU A 28 -14.16 7.39 12.58
CA GLU A 28 -14.49 7.53 14.01
C GLU A 28 -14.83 6.20 14.69
N THR A 29 -15.54 5.32 13.97
CA THR A 29 -16.18 4.12 14.53
C THR A 29 -15.53 2.82 14.09
N GLY A 30 -14.62 2.86 13.10
CA GLY A 30 -14.02 1.68 12.46
C GLY A 30 -14.91 1.02 11.40
N THR A 31 -16.10 1.57 11.14
CA THR A 31 -17.03 1.10 10.10
C THR A 31 -18.09 2.17 9.81
N PRO A 32 -18.46 2.43 8.54
CA PRO A 32 -19.54 3.36 8.22
C PRO A 32 -20.90 2.90 8.78
N SER A 33 -21.77 3.85 9.13
CA SER A 33 -23.16 3.52 9.50
C SER A 33 -23.97 3.06 8.29
N GLU A 34 -25.00 2.24 8.51
CA GLU A 34 -25.90 1.80 7.43
C GLU A 34 -26.60 2.99 6.77
N GLU A 35 -27.02 3.98 7.56
CA GLU A 35 -27.57 5.24 7.06
C GLU A 35 -26.58 5.94 6.11
N ARG A 36 -25.31 6.07 6.50
CA ARG A 36 -24.31 6.71 5.65
C ARG A 36 -24.01 5.90 4.38
N LEU A 37 -24.01 4.57 4.45
CA LEU A 37 -23.86 3.72 3.26
C LEU A 37 -25.04 3.85 2.30
N ASN A 38 -26.26 4.05 2.82
CA ASN A 38 -27.44 4.31 2.02
C ASN A 38 -27.33 5.67 1.32
N GLU A 39 -26.96 6.73 2.05
CA GLU A 39 -26.70 8.05 1.47
C GLU A 39 -25.63 8.00 0.36
N LEU A 40 -24.52 7.29 0.60
CA LEU A 40 -23.46 7.12 -0.40
C LEU A 40 -23.93 6.35 -1.63
N SER A 41 -24.82 5.36 -1.44
CA SER A 41 -25.39 4.61 -2.56
C SER A 41 -26.22 5.50 -3.49
N GLU A 42 -27.01 6.40 -2.91
CA GLU A 42 -27.80 7.39 -3.65
C GLU A 42 -26.90 8.46 -4.28
N GLU A 43 -25.91 8.96 -3.51
CA GLU A 43 -24.96 9.99 -3.95
C GLU A 43 -24.15 9.57 -5.18
N PHE A 44 -23.73 8.31 -5.24
CA PHE A 44 -22.92 7.75 -6.33
C PHE A 44 -23.73 6.93 -7.34
N LEU A 45 -25.06 6.87 -7.19
CA LEU A 45 -25.99 6.14 -8.06
C LEU A 45 -25.63 4.66 -8.23
N ILE A 46 -25.25 4.00 -7.13
CA ILE A 46 -24.91 2.58 -7.08
C ILE A 46 -25.87 1.82 -6.15
N GLY A 47 -25.91 0.49 -6.28
CA GLY A 47 -26.75 -0.32 -5.42
C GLY A 47 -26.26 -0.32 -3.97
N LYS A 48 -27.19 -0.35 -2.99
CA LYS A 48 -26.90 -0.52 -1.56
C LYS A 48 -26.05 -1.77 -1.28
N ALA A 49 -26.26 -2.84 -2.05
CA ALA A 49 -25.45 -4.05 -1.97
C ALA A 49 -23.98 -3.80 -2.33
N SER A 50 -23.68 -2.84 -3.21
CA SER A 50 -22.31 -2.48 -3.57
C SER A 50 -21.61 -1.72 -2.44
N THR A 51 -22.26 -0.71 -1.84
CA THR A 51 -21.68 -0.02 -0.68
C THR A 51 -21.49 -0.96 0.50
N TYR A 52 -22.49 -1.78 0.82
CA TYR A 52 -22.39 -2.79 1.88
C TYR A 52 -21.28 -3.83 1.59
N GLY A 53 -21.29 -4.42 0.39
CA GLY A 53 -20.31 -5.42 -0.01
C GLY A 53 -18.88 -4.89 0.06
N THR A 54 -18.64 -3.68 -0.44
CA THR A 54 -17.34 -2.99 -0.33
C THR A 54 -16.95 -2.76 1.13
N THR A 55 -17.86 -2.27 1.98
CA THR A 55 -17.59 -2.07 3.41
C THR A 55 -17.17 -3.36 4.11
N THR A 56 -17.87 -4.46 3.84
CA THR A 56 -17.58 -5.77 4.46
C THR A 56 -16.31 -6.43 3.93
N PHE A 57 -15.82 -6.02 2.76
CA PHE A 57 -14.64 -6.60 2.12
C PHE A 57 -13.34 -6.10 2.74
N TYR A 58 -13.24 -4.80 3.02
CA TYR A 58 -12.01 -4.20 3.55
C TYR A 58 -11.93 -4.32 5.06
N ASP A 59 -10.77 -4.76 5.57
CA ASP A 59 -10.56 -4.98 6.99
C ASP A 59 -10.90 -3.73 7.81
N PHE A 60 -10.40 -2.54 7.48
CA PHE A 60 -10.64 -1.35 8.30
C PHE A 60 -12.05 -0.76 8.23
N THR A 61 -12.93 -1.29 7.38
CA THR A 61 -14.30 -0.81 7.27
C THR A 61 -15.34 -1.86 7.67
N LYS A 62 -14.94 -3.13 7.85
CA LYS A 62 -15.90 -4.20 8.13
C LYS A 62 -16.56 -4.04 9.51
N PRO A 63 -17.82 -4.46 9.67
CA PRO A 63 -18.56 -4.30 10.93
C PRO A 63 -17.88 -4.91 12.17
N GLU A 64 -17.09 -5.97 12.01
CA GLU A 64 -16.34 -6.63 13.08
C GLU A 64 -15.26 -5.73 13.70
N ASN A 65 -14.83 -4.71 12.95
CA ASN A 65 -13.87 -3.71 13.42
C ASN A 65 -14.51 -2.49 14.08
N LYS A 66 -15.84 -2.51 14.26
CA LYS A 66 -16.53 -1.47 15.02
C LYS A 66 -15.96 -1.34 16.44
N ASN A 67 -15.60 -0.12 16.82
CA ASN A 67 -15.01 0.26 18.11
C ASN A 67 -13.63 -0.36 18.41
N LYS A 68 -12.99 -1.04 17.45
CA LYS A 68 -11.58 -1.44 17.60
C LYS A 68 -10.69 -0.20 17.56
N LYS A 69 -9.70 -0.14 18.45
CA LYS A 69 -8.79 1.01 18.60
C LYS A 69 -7.35 0.64 18.29
N VAL A 70 -6.98 -0.60 18.58
CA VAL A 70 -5.62 -1.13 18.41
C VAL A 70 -5.69 -2.51 17.74
N TYR A 71 -4.74 -2.79 16.84
CA TYR A 71 -4.74 -4.03 16.06
C TYR A 71 -3.42 -4.77 16.21
N ILE A 72 -3.47 -6.02 16.66
CA ILE A 72 -2.29 -6.88 16.77
C ILE A 72 -2.06 -7.58 15.42
N CYS A 73 -0.84 -7.55 14.92
CA CYS A 73 -0.51 -8.24 13.67
C CYS A 73 -0.68 -9.76 13.83
N ASN A 74 -1.50 -10.39 13.00
CA ASN A 74 -1.66 -11.84 12.92
C ASN A 74 -0.98 -12.47 11.70
N GLY A 75 -0.11 -11.72 11.01
CA GLY A 75 0.69 -12.22 9.89
C GLY A 75 1.59 -13.37 10.32
N SER A 76 1.71 -14.40 9.46
CA SER A 76 2.40 -15.66 9.79
C SER A 76 3.82 -15.45 10.31
N ALA A 77 4.59 -14.50 9.77
CA ALA A 77 5.92 -14.18 10.25
C ALA A 77 5.93 -13.78 11.75
N CYS A 78 5.02 -12.89 12.18
CA CYS A 78 4.95 -12.47 13.58
C CYS A 78 4.38 -13.56 14.51
N VAL A 79 3.46 -14.38 13.99
CA VAL A 79 2.91 -15.54 14.71
C VAL A 79 4.01 -16.59 14.93
N CYS A 80 4.78 -16.92 13.90
CA CYS A 80 5.92 -17.83 13.98
C CYS A 80 7.02 -17.32 14.93
N ALA A 81 7.21 -15.99 15.02
CA ALA A 81 8.12 -15.40 15.99
C ALA A 81 7.64 -15.54 17.46
N GLY A 82 6.37 -15.89 17.70
CA GLY A 82 5.84 -16.14 19.05
C GLY A 82 5.69 -14.89 19.93
N THR A 83 5.77 -13.69 19.35
CA THR A 83 5.81 -12.43 20.11
C THR A 83 4.44 -11.84 20.44
N GLN A 84 3.38 -12.26 19.74
CA GLN A 84 2.09 -11.56 19.78
C GLN A 84 1.29 -11.75 21.06
N GLN A 85 1.51 -12.83 21.80
CA GLN A 85 0.90 -13.02 23.11
C GLN A 85 1.36 -11.92 24.09
N LYS A 86 2.66 -11.60 24.10
CA LYS A 86 3.22 -10.53 24.93
C LYS A 86 2.73 -9.14 24.52
N VAL A 87 2.53 -8.91 23.21
CA VAL A 87 1.91 -7.68 22.71
C VAL A 87 0.49 -7.56 23.25
N LYS A 88 -0.32 -8.63 23.17
CA LYS A 88 -1.68 -8.65 23.71
C LYS A 88 -1.71 -8.31 25.20
N GLU A 89 -0.90 -8.97 26.00
CA GLU A 89 -0.80 -8.73 27.45
C GLU A 89 -0.40 -7.28 27.78
N THR A 90 0.44 -6.67 26.95
CA THR A 90 0.85 -5.28 27.11
C THR A 90 -0.28 -4.31 26.78
N LEU A 91 -0.99 -4.55 25.68
CA LEU A 91 -2.11 -3.72 25.25
C LEU A 91 -3.30 -3.79 26.21
N LEU A 92 -3.55 -4.96 26.82
CA LEU A 92 -4.61 -5.15 27.81
C LEU A 92 -4.45 -4.29 29.08
N LYS A 93 -3.28 -3.70 29.31
CA LYS A 93 -3.07 -2.75 30.41
C LYS A 93 -3.70 -1.38 30.13
N GLN A 94 -4.02 -1.08 28.88
CA GLN A 94 -4.46 0.26 28.43
C GLN A 94 -5.75 0.25 27.61
N PHE A 95 -6.13 -0.93 27.09
CA PHE A 95 -7.31 -1.20 26.29
C PHE A 95 -8.06 -2.41 26.83
N THR A 96 -9.37 -2.45 26.60
CA THR A 96 -10.22 -3.61 26.85
C THR A 96 -10.08 -4.64 25.73
N GLU A 97 -10.42 -5.91 26.00
CA GLU A 97 -10.41 -6.98 24.99
C GLU A 97 -11.25 -6.61 23.75
N ASN A 98 -12.37 -5.92 23.95
CA ASN A 98 -13.26 -5.49 22.87
C ASN A 98 -12.66 -4.39 22.00
N GLU A 99 -11.69 -3.60 22.49
CA GLU A 99 -11.00 -2.55 21.74
C GLU A 99 -9.79 -3.09 20.95
N ILE A 100 -9.38 -4.34 21.22
CA ILE A 100 -8.26 -5.00 20.54
C ILE A 100 -8.81 -5.81 19.35
N GLY A 101 -8.27 -5.53 18.17
CA GLY A 101 -8.52 -6.24 16.93
C GLY A 101 -7.27 -6.95 16.41
N HIS A 102 -7.41 -7.56 15.24
CA HIS A 102 -6.31 -8.18 14.51
C HIS A 102 -6.21 -7.61 13.10
N MET A 103 -5.00 -7.62 12.56
CA MET A 103 -4.72 -7.20 11.18
C MET A 103 -3.64 -8.10 10.57
N THR A 104 -3.81 -8.46 9.31
CA THR A 104 -2.85 -9.31 8.61
C THR A 104 -1.75 -8.49 7.98
N CYS A 105 -0.52 -8.72 8.45
CA CYS A 105 0.71 -8.04 8.06
C CYS A 105 0.72 -6.53 8.37
N LEU A 106 1.83 -6.03 8.92
CA LEU A 106 2.05 -4.60 9.18
C LEU A 106 3.32 -4.07 8.49
N GLY A 107 3.94 -4.88 7.62
CA GLY A 107 5.23 -4.59 7.02
C GLY A 107 6.36 -4.41 8.05
N ARG A 108 6.21 -4.98 9.25
CA ARG A 108 7.16 -4.89 10.38
C ARG A 108 7.72 -6.27 10.79
N CYS A 109 7.67 -7.23 9.87
CA CYS A 109 8.05 -8.62 10.14
C CYS A 109 9.53 -8.77 10.54
N TYR A 110 10.39 -7.83 10.15
CA TYR A 110 11.80 -7.81 10.53
C TYR A 110 12.05 -7.44 12.01
N GLU A 111 11.08 -6.76 12.66
CA GLU A 111 11.14 -6.39 14.09
C GLU A 111 10.24 -7.26 14.97
N ASN A 112 9.18 -7.84 14.41
CA ASN A 112 8.13 -8.57 15.13
C ASN A 112 7.44 -7.69 16.20
N SER A 113 6.69 -8.31 17.13
CA SER A 113 5.91 -7.62 18.16
C SER A 113 5.05 -6.47 17.62
N ALA A 114 4.50 -6.66 16.41
CA ALA A 114 3.93 -5.58 15.62
C ALA A 114 2.46 -5.36 15.95
N PHE A 115 2.06 -4.10 16.13
CA PHE A 115 0.68 -3.67 16.29
C PHE A 115 0.44 -2.28 15.69
N HIS A 116 -0.81 -1.95 15.41
CA HIS A 116 -1.23 -0.68 14.83
C HIS A 116 -2.12 0.09 15.80
N TYR A 117 -1.85 1.38 15.96
CA TYR A 117 -2.67 2.29 16.76
C TYR A 117 -2.67 3.69 16.12
N GLN A 118 -3.87 4.25 15.91
CA GLN A 118 -4.08 5.63 15.38
C GLN A 118 -3.24 5.97 14.14
N GLY A 119 -3.26 5.13 13.12
CA GLY A 119 -2.55 5.38 11.86
C GLY A 119 -1.05 5.09 11.92
N LYS A 120 -0.54 4.57 13.04
CA LYS A 120 0.89 4.27 13.23
C LYS A 120 1.12 2.78 13.51
N ASN A 121 2.17 2.24 12.89
CA ASN A 121 2.65 0.88 13.13
C ASN A 121 3.80 0.90 14.15
N PHE A 122 3.62 0.19 15.25
CA PHE A 122 4.59 -0.06 16.31
C PHE A 122 5.14 -1.48 16.21
N SER A 123 6.37 -1.70 16.65
CA SER A 123 7.04 -3.00 16.55
C SER A 123 8.23 -3.13 17.50
N GLY A 124 8.77 -4.34 17.62
CA GLY A 124 9.98 -4.62 18.40
C GLY A 124 9.88 -4.16 19.85
N GLN A 125 10.72 -3.20 20.23
CA GLN A 125 10.77 -2.66 21.59
C GLN A 125 9.72 -1.58 21.89
N ASP A 126 9.00 -1.08 20.88
CA ASP A 126 7.99 -0.03 21.07
C ASP A 126 6.94 -0.43 22.12
N MET A 127 6.57 -1.71 22.18
CA MET A 127 5.61 -2.21 23.17
C MET A 127 6.05 -1.95 24.62
N LEU A 128 7.34 -1.90 24.92
CA LEU A 128 7.85 -1.71 26.28
C LEU A 128 7.61 -0.29 26.80
N HIS A 129 7.50 0.67 25.89
CA HIS A 129 7.36 2.09 26.21
C HIS A 129 6.03 2.67 25.74
N PHE A 130 5.18 1.86 25.12
CA PHE A 130 3.90 2.29 24.57
C PHE A 130 2.98 2.86 25.66
N LYS A 131 2.52 4.09 25.46
CA LYS A 131 1.48 4.75 26.26
C LYS A 131 0.47 5.40 25.32
N LYS A 132 -0.81 5.10 25.47
CA LYS A 132 -1.87 5.59 24.56
C LYS A 132 -1.98 7.13 24.54
N GLU A 133 -1.60 7.81 25.62
CA GLU A 133 -1.62 9.27 25.74
C GLU A 133 -0.32 9.95 25.27
N ASN A 134 0.79 9.20 25.12
CA ASN A 134 2.08 9.75 24.71
C ASN A 134 2.77 8.81 23.72
N LEU A 135 2.50 9.03 22.44
CA LEU A 135 3.01 8.22 21.34
C LEU A 135 4.48 8.58 21.06
N ILE A 136 5.39 7.95 21.79
CA ILE A 136 6.82 7.96 21.48
C ILE A 136 7.07 6.85 20.46
N GLN A 137 7.43 7.23 19.23
CA GLN A 137 7.87 6.29 18.21
C GLN A 137 9.37 6.48 18.01
N ASN A 138 10.13 5.39 18.16
CA ASN A 138 11.53 5.41 17.76
C ASN A 138 11.58 5.41 16.23
N ASN A 139 11.82 6.58 15.64
CA ASN A 139 11.88 6.76 14.18
C ASN A 139 13.17 6.23 13.53
N LEU A 140 14.05 5.58 14.29
CA LEU A 140 15.27 4.97 13.75
C LEU A 140 14.93 3.65 13.07
N LEU A 141 14.53 3.76 11.81
CA LEU A 141 14.29 2.64 10.92
C LEU A 141 15.63 2.03 10.49
N ASN A 142 16.06 1.00 11.20
CA ASN A 142 17.30 0.29 10.90
C ASN A 142 17.00 -0.97 10.08
N TYR A 143 17.13 -0.84 8.75
CA TYR A 143 17.07 -1.98 7.85
C TYR A 143 18.41 -2.73 7.83
N ASN A 144 18.38 -4.05 8.08
CA ASN A 144 19.53 -4.91 7.83
C ASN A 144 19.51 -5.37 6.37
N ILE A 145 20.38 -4.80 5.55
CA ILE A 145 20.41 -5.03 4.11
C ILE A 145 21.71 -5.72 3.75
N LYS A 146 21.60 -6.87 3.11
CA LYS A 146 22.72 -7.59 2.52
C LYS A 146 22.39 -7.94 1.08
N ALA A 147 23.32 -7.66 0.18
CA ALA A 147 23.20 -8.01 -1.23
C ALA A 147 24.57 -8.43 -1.76
N THR A 148 24.61 -9.50 -2.54
CA THR A 148 25.83 -9.89 -3.27
C THR A 148 26.19 -8.83 -4.32
N THR A 149 25.17 -8.26 -4.97
CA THR A 149 25.33 -7.15 -5.92
C THR A 149 24.28 -6.09 -5.59
N PRO A 150 24.67 -4.95 -5.00
CA PRO A 150 23.73 -3.90 -4.69
C PRO A 150 23.30 -3.20 -5.99
N LEU A 151 21.99 -3.14 -6.23
CA LEU A 151 21.41 -2.36 -7.33
C LEU A 151 20.45 -1.31 -6.78
N LEU A 152 19.44 -1.75 -6.03
CA LEU A 152 18.45 -0.86 -5.40
C LEU A 152 18.94 -0.26 -4.07
N THR A 153 20.10 -0.71 -3.60
CA THR A 153 20.66 -0.38 -2.28
C THR A 153 22.00 0.32 -2.37
N ILE A 154 22.48 0.66 -3.58
CA ILE A 154 23.72 1.43 -3.79
C ILE A 154 23.65 2.79 -3.10
N PRO A 155 24.74 3.38 -2.60
CA PRO A 155 24.69 4.70 -1.98
C PRO A 155 23.98 5.73 -2.86
N TYR A 156 23.11 6.54 -2.25
CA TYR A 156 22.40 7.59 -2.99
C TYR A 156 23.40 8.65 -3.46
N SER A 157 23.40 8.92 -4.76
CA SER A 157 24.36 9.83 -5.40
C SER A 157 23.90 11.29 -5.47
N GLY A 158 22.79 11.64 -4.80
CA GLY A 158 22.25 12.99 -4.78
C GLY A 158 21.21 13.27 -5.88
N PHE A 159 20.44 14.36 -5.69
CA PHE A 159 19.31 14.69 -6.56
C PHE A 159 19.72 15.01 -8.00
N GLU A 160 20.86 15.69 -8.18
CA GLU A 160 21.36 16.05 -9.50
C GLU A 160 21.62 14.82 -10.37
N ASN A 161 22.32 13.84 -9.83
CA ASN A 161 22.61 12.58 -10.52
C ASN A 161 21.33 11.79 -10.82
N HIS A 162 20.39 11.74 -9.87
CA HIS A 162 19.13 11.05 -10.06
C HIS A 162 18.27 11.68 -11.18
N TYR A 163 18.16 13.00 -11.19
CA TYR A 163 17.40 13.70 -12.23
C TYR A 163 18.13 13.78 -13.57
N ALA A 164 19.46 13.71 -13.58
CA ALA A 164 20.23 13.55 -14.82
C ALA A 164 19.87 12.24 -15.54
N LEU A 165 19.68 11.14 -14.80
CA LEU A 165 19.20 9.88 -15.38
C LEU A 165 17.81 10.03 -16.00
N LEU A 166 16.90 10.77 -15.34
CA LEU A 166 15.55 10.97 -15.85
C LEU A 166 15.57 11.78 -17.15
N LYS A 167 16.32 12.89 -17.16
CA LYS A 167 16.51 13.70 -18.36
C LYS A 167 17.10 12.88 -19.50
N LYS A 168 18.10 12.04 -19.21
CA LYS A 168 18.70 11.15 -20.20
C LYS A 168 17.66 10.18 -20.78
N ALA A 169 16.87 9.53 -19.95
CA ALA A 169 15.82 8.61 -20.40
C ALA A 169 14.78 9.35 -21.26
N LEU A 170 14.30 10.52 -20.83
CA LEU A 170 13.31 11.29 -21.58
C LEU A 170 13.83 11.91 -22.88
N ASN A 171 15.16 11.96 -23.08
CA ASN A 171 15.77 12.35 -24.36
C ASN A 171 15.84 11.19 -25.37
N GLN A 172 15.57 9.95 -24.94
CA GLN A 172 15.43 8.80 -25.83
C GLN A 172 13.97 8.67 -26.27
N THR A 173 13.74 8.01 -27.41
CA THR A 173 12.39 7.69 -27.85
C THR A 173 11.77 6.59 -26.98
N PRO A 174 10.43 6.55 -26.84
CA PRO A 174 9.74 5.46 -26.15
C PRO A 174 10.10 4.05 -26.68
N ASP A 175 10.37 3.92 -27.98
CA ASP A 175 10.76 2.65 -28.61
C ASP A 175 12.18 2.20 -28.24
N GLU A 176 13.13 3.13 -28.19
CA GLU A 176 14.50 2.83 -27.75
C GLU A 176 14.51 2.35 -26.30
N LEU A 177 13.82 3.06 -25.41
CA LEU A 177 13.70 2.65 -24.01
C LEU A 177 12.99 1.31 -23.84
N LEU A 178 11.89 1.07 -24.56
CA LEU A 178 11.20 -0.22 -24.52
C LEU A 178 12.12 -1.36 -25.00
N SER A 179 12.94 -1.11 -26.02
CA SER A 179 13.95 -2.06 -26.50
C SER A 179 15.00 -2.35 -25.41
N GLU A 180 15.48 -1.35 -24.68
CA GLU A 180 16.39 -1.54 -23.55
C GLU A 180 15.76 -2.38 -22.43
N ILE A 181 14.50 -2.11 -22.06
CA ILE A 181 13.78 -2.90 -21.06
C ILE A 181 13.62 -4.36 -21.51
N LYS A 182 13.29 -4.61 -22.78
CA LYS A 182 13.22 -5.97 -23.33
C LYS A 182 14.57 -6.67 -23.28
N LYS A 183 15.65 -6.00 -23.72
CA LYS A 183 17.02 -6.53 -23.68
C LYS A 183 17.49 -6.85 -22.26
N SER A 184 17.04 -6.09 -21.26
CA SER A 184 17.39 -6.32 -19.85
C SER A 184 16.80 -7.60 -19.26
N ASN A 185 15.81 -8.22 -19.94
CA ASN A 185 15.03 -9.34 -19.43
C ASN A 185 14.43 -9.09 -18.04
N LEU A 186 14.09 -7.83 -17.72
CA LEU A 186 13.45 -7.49 -16.46
C LEU A 186 12.10 -8.23 -16.33
N ARG A 187 11.88 -8.84 -15.17
CA ARG A 187 10.66 -9.57 -14.81
C ARG A 187 10.00 -8.90 -13.61
N GLY A 188 8.67 -9.02 -13.52
CA GLY A 188 7.90 -8.51 -12.39
C GLY A 188 8.40 -9.07 -11.05
N ARG A 189 8.55 -8.19 -10.06
CA ARG A 189 9.09 -8.53 -8.72
C ARG A 189 8.04 -8.82 -7.65
N GLY A 190 6.76 -8.60 -7.93
CA GLY A 190 5.64 -8.98 -7.05
C GLY A 190 5.25 -10.46 -7.16
N GLY A 191 6.20 -11.38 -7.33
CA GLY A 191 5.96 -12.83 -7.36
C GLY A 191 5.67 -13.45 -8.72
N ALA A 192 4.77 -12.87 -9.53
CA ALA A 192 4.33 -13.50 -10.81
C ALA A 192 5.45 -13.64 -11.87
N GLY A 193 6.51 -12.84 -11.80
CA GLY A 193 7.67 -12.97 -12.68
C GLY A 193 7.37 -12.75 -14.18
N PHE A 194 6.31 -12.05 -14.53
CA PHE A 194 5.96 -11.80 -15.94
C PHE A 194 6.97 -10.85 -16.62
N PRO A 195 7.38 -11.06 -17.89
CA PRO A 195 8.34 -10.19 -18.58
C PRO A 195 7.85 -8.75 -18.71
N MET A 196 8.63 -7.80 -18.19
CA MET A 196 8.20 -6.40 -18.08
C MET A 196 8.10 -5.71 -19.43
N GLY A 197 9.06 -5.95 -20.32
CA GLY A 197 9.05 -5.38 -21.67
C GLY A 197 7.83 -5.81 -22.51
N PHE A 198 7.38 -7.05 -22.35
CA PHE A 198 6.16 -7.52 -23.01
C PHE A 198 4.90 -6.86 -22.43
N LYS A 199 4.82 -6.75 -21.11
CA LYS A 199 3.70 -6.06 -20.42
C LYS A 199 3.57 -4.61 -20.86
N TRP A 200 4.69 -3.89 -20.95
CA TRP A 200 4.74 -2.49 -21.36
C TRP A 200 4.43 -2.31 -22.84
N GLU A 201 4.95 -3.18 -23.71
CA GLU A 201 4.60 -3.16 -25.13
C GLU A 201 3.10 -3.35 -25.36
N ALA A 202 2.47 -4.31 -24.66
CA ALA A 202 1.04 -4.51 -24.77
C ALA A 202 0.24 -3.24 -24.38
N CYS A 203 0.63 -2.57 -23.29
CA CYS A 203 0.03 -1.30 -22.90
C CYS A 203 0.28 -0.19 -23.94
N LYS A 204 1.51 -0.08 -24.46
CA LYS A 204 1.89 0.92 -25.47
C LYS A 204 1.06 0.75 -26.75
N ASN A 205 0.89 -0.48 -27.22
CA ASN A 205 0.23 -0.80 -28.48
C ASN A 205 -1.31 -0.69 -28.41
N GLU A 206 -1.89 -0.66 -27.21
CA GLU A 206 -3.32 -0.43 -27.04
C GLU A 206 -3.70 0.99 -27.51
N ASN A 207 -4.72 1.09 -28.36
CA ASN A 207 -5.17 2.36 -28.92
C ASN A 207 -6.16 3.05 -27.98
N ASN A 208 -5.65 3.79 -27.01
CA ASN A 208 -6.45 4.55 -26.07
C ASN A 208 -5.76 5.88 -25.72
N ASN A 209 -6.53 6.97 -25.69
CA ASN A 209 -6.05 8.30 -25.32
C ASN A 209 -5.72 8.42 -23.83
N THR A 210 -6.22 7.51 -22.99
CA THR A 210 -5.99 7.52 -21.55
C THR A 210 -5.46 6.16 -21.11
N LYS A 211 -4.27 6.18 -20.51
CA LYS A 211 -3.61 5.01 -19.94
C LYS A 211 -3.14 5.37 -18.52
N PHE A 212 -2.84 4.35 -17.73
CA PHE A 212 -2.45 4.55 -16.33
C PHE A 212 -1.26 3.68 -15.97
N ILE A 213 -0.36 4.24 -15.16
CA ILE A 213 0.67 3.50 -14.44
C ILE A 213 0.22 3.36 -12.98
N ILE A 214 0.07 2.11 -12.53
CA ILE A 214 -0.25 1.80 -11.14
C ILE A 214 0.98 1.14 -10.52
N CYS A 215 1.52 1.77 -9.48
CA CYS A 215 2.51 1.15 -8.60
C CYS A 215 1.76 0.37 -7.51
N ASN A 216 1.89 -0.96 -7.52
CA ASN A 216 1.34 -1.78 -6.45
C ASN A 216 2.30 -1.72 -5.25
N ALA A 217 1.85 -1.09 -4.17
CA ALA A 217 2.59 -0.87 -2.93
C ALA A 217 1.86 -1.45 -1.70
N ASP A 218 0.92 -2.38 -1.93
CA ASP A 218 0.12 -2.99 -0.86
C ASP A 218 0.96 -3.94 0.03
N GLU A 219 1.99 -4.57 -0.56
CA GLU A 219 2.96 -5.49 0.10
C GLU A 219 2.36 -6.35 1.22
N GLY A 220 1.23 -7.02 0.92
CA GLY A 220 0.44 -7.75 1.91
C GLY A 220 1.02 -9.11 2.34
N ASP A 221 2.01 -9.64 1.61
CA ASP A 221 2.61 -10.95 1.90
C ASP A 221 3.37 -10.92 3.24
N PRO A 222 2.98 -11.76 4.23
CA PRO A 222 3.68 -11.79 5.51
C PRO A 222 5.17 -12.14 5.34
N GLY A 223 6.04 -11.25 5.81
CA GLY A 223 7.49 -11.39 5.67
C GLY A 223 8.09 -10.59 4.52
N ALA A 224 7.27 -10.02 3.62
CA ALA A 224 7.72 -9.02 2.65
C ALA A 224 7.82 -7.63 3.32
N TYR A 225 8.88 -6.90 2.98
CA TYR A 225 9.14 -5.51 3.43
C TYR A 225 10.14 -4.78 2.50
N SER A 226 10.36 -5.32 1.29
CA SER A 226 11.25 -4.73 0.29
C SER A 226 10.63 -3.49 -0.35
N ASP A 227 9.34 -3.50 -0.63
CA ASP A 227 8.64 -2.36 -1.22
C ASP A 227 8.55 -1.24 -0.20
N ARG A 228 8.25 -1.57 1.07
CA ARG A 228 8.37 -0.63 2.19
C ARG A 228 9.74 0.02 2.25
N TYR A 229 10.83 -0.75 2.18
CA TYR A 229 12.19 -0.18 2.13
C TYR A 229 12.35 0.80 0.98
N LEU A 230 11.89 0.46 -0.22
CA LEU A 230 12.00 1.35 -1.38
C LEU A 230 11.18 2.63 -1.21
N LEU A 231 9.98 2.55 -0.64
CA LEU A 231 9.13 3.70 -0.42
C LEU A 231 9.70 4.63 0.67
N GLU A 232 10.28 4.08 1.73
CA GLU A 232 10.87 4.87 2.82
C GLU A 232 12.27 5.40 2.50
N GLN A 233 13.12 4.60 1.84
CA GLN A 233 14.55 4.90 1.65
C GLN A 233 14.92 5.30 0.22
N ARG A 234 14.07 4.97 -0.77
CA ARG A 234 14.31 5.22 -2.21
C ARG A 234 13.08 5.79 -2.95
N PRO A 235 12.27 6.70 -2.37
CA PRO A 235 11.01 7.13 -3.00
C PRO A 235 11.21 7.75 -4.39
N HIS A 236 12.29 8.52 -4.59
CA HIS A 236 12.61 9.11 -5.91
C HIS A 236 12.92 8.06 -6.98
N SER A 237 13.45 6.89 -6.61
CA SER A 237 13.68 5.79 -7.55
C SER A 237 12.38 5.12 -7.97
N VAL A 238 11.41 4.99 -7.05
CA VAL A 238 10.06 4.49 -7.36
C VAL A 238 9.37 5.44 -8.35
N LEU A 239 9.37 6.75 -8.04
CA LEU A 239 8.79 7.77 -8.91
C LEU A 239 9.46 7.81 -10.28
N PHE A 240 10.79 7.73 -10.33
CA PHE A 240 11.55 7.63 -11.57
C PHE A 240 11.06 6.46 -12.45
N GLY A 241 10.91 5.27 -11.86
CA GLY A 241 10.44 4.08 -12.57
C GLY A 241 9.02 4.27 -13.11
N MET A 242 8.13 4.89 -12.33
CA MET A 242 6.76 5.20 -12.77
C MET A 242 6.72 6.20 -13.92
N MET A 243 7.53 7.26 -13.86
CA MET A 243 7.60 8.28 -14.91
C MET A 243 8.14 7.71 -16.23
N VAL A 244 9.18 6.88 -16.15
CA VAL A 244 9.74 6.20 -17.33
C VAL A 244 8.73 5.21 -17.92
N ALA A 245 8.02 4.46 -17.07
CA ALA A 245 6.94 3.57 -17.52
C ALA A 245 5.82 4.34 -18.23
N GLY A 246 5.40 5.48 -17.68
CA GLY A 246 4.38 6.35 -18.27
C GLY A 246 4.81 6.87 -19.63
N TYR A 247 6.02 7.42 -19.71
CA TYR A 247 6.61 7.90 -20.96
C TYR A 247 6.69 6.82 -22.05
N ILE A 248 7.11 5.60 -21.70
CA ILE A 248 7.21 4.48 -22.66
C ILE A 248 5.84 4.05 -23.17
N THR A 249 4.84 4.00 -22.29
CA THR A 249 3.51 3.42 -22.59
C THR A 249 2.50 4.43 -23.11
N GLY A 250 2.77 5.73 -22.94
CA GLY A 250 1.85 6.83 -23.26
C GLY A 250 0.75 7.00 -22.22
N ALA A 251 1.08 6.81 -20.95
CA ALA A 251 0.18 7.01 -19.81
C ALA A 251 0.43 8.35 -19.10
#